data_AF-A0A6I4VLN5-F1
#
_entry.id   AF-A0A6I4VLN5-F1
#
_cell.length_a   1.000
_cell.length_b   1.000
_cell.length_c   1.000
_cell.angle_alpha   90.00
_cell.angle_beta   90.00
_cell.angle_gamma   90.00
#
_symmetry.space_group_name_H-M   'P 1'
#
loop_
_entity.id
_entity.type
_entity.pdbx_description
1 polymer ?
#
loop_
_entity_poly.entity_id
_entity_poly.type
_entity_poly.pdbx_seq_one_letter_code
_entity_poly.pdbx_strand_id
1 'polypeptide(L)'
;MESLKGPYLFDSQRSEQVTTRAVQHVVGKYARRLHMPNLSCHALRHTCLHNLVKAGVPLPTIAEIAGHLKADGTPNIDMTLRYIKPGEEEKANAMELISWD
;
A
#
# COMPACT_ATOMS: atom_id res chain seq x y z
N MET A 1 28.97 -9.05 6.69
CA MET A 1 27.54 -9.10 6.33
C MET A 1 27.08 -10.51 6.65
N GLU A 2 26.21 -10.66 7.65
CA GLU A 2 25.81 -11.98 8.17
C GLU A 2 25.08 -12.75 7.04
N SER A 3 25.50 -13.99 6.79
CA SER A 3 24.92 -14.84 5.75
C SER A 3 23.47 -15.18 6.10
N LEU A 4 22.57 -15.08 5.12
CA LEU A 4 21.16 -15.47 5.30
C LEU A 4 21.10 -16.94 5.73
N LYS A 5 20.39 -17.21 6.83
CA LYS A 5 20.30 -18.56 7.42
C LYS A 5 19.45 -19.56 6.62
N GLY A 6 18.87 -19.14 5.50
CA GLY A 6 17.97 -19.95 4.66
C GLY A 6 17.45 -19.16 3.45
N PRO A 7 16.47 -19.70 2.69
CA PRO A 7 15.95 -19.07 1.47
C PRO A 7 15.04 -17.86 1.71
N TYR A 8 14.70 -17.56 2.96
CA TYR A 8 13.77 -16.49 3.33
C TYR A 8 14.50 -15.27 3.90
N LEU A 9 14.04 -14.07 3.50
CA LEU A 9 14.58 -12.81 4.00
C LEU A 9 14.19 -12.54 5.46
N PHE A 10 13.00 -12.96 5.87
CA PHE A 10 12.46 -12.75 7.21
C PHE A 10 12.17 -14.10 7.90
N ASP A 11 12.90 -14.36 8.97
CA ASP A 11 12.70 -15.50 9.85
C ASP A 11 11.88 -15.12 11.09
N SER A 12 11.74 -16.07 12.01
CA SER A 12 11.19 -15.85 13.34
C SER A 12 12.01 -16.65 14.35
N GLN A 13 11.86 -16.34 15.63
CA GLN A 13 12.52 -17.09 16.71
C GLN A 13 12.18 -18.60 16.73
N ARG A 14 11.14 -19.02 16.00
CA ARG A 14 10.60 -20.40 16.01
C ARG A 14 10.64 -21.10 14.65
N SER A 15 11.00 -20.39 13.57
CA SER A 15 10.96 -20.92 12.20
C SER A 15 11.76 -20.03 11.25
N GLU A 16 12.37 -20.64 10.24
CA GLU A 16 13.12 -19.97 9.16
C GLU A 16 12.25 -19.06 8.28
N GLN A 17 10.91 -19.17 8.35
CA GLN A 17 9.99 -18.34 7.60
C GLN A 17 8.97 -17.67 8.53
N VAL A 18 8.83 -16.34 8.42
CA VAL A 18 7.73 -15.63 9.07
C VAL A 18 6.39 -15.96 8.40
N THR A 19 5.35 -16.20 9.20
CA THR A 19 3.99 -16.40 8.68
C THR A 19 3.26 -15.08 8.48
N THR A 20 2.27 -15.06 7.58
CA THR A 20 1.37 -13.91 7.41
C THR A 20 0.71 -13.47 8.72
N ARG A 21 0.32 -14.43 9.57
CA ARG A 21 -0.29 -14.16 10.88
C ARG A 21 0.69 -13.49 11.86
N ALA A 22 1.96 -13.89 11.84
CA ALA A 22 2.99 -13.24 12.65
C ALA A 22 3.18 -11.77 12.23
N VAL A 23 3.25 -11.47 10.93
CA VAL A 23 3.33 -10.09 10.42
C VAL A 23 2.10 -9.27 10.83
N GLN A 24 0.90 -9.82 10.65
CA GLN A 24 -0.35 -9.17 11.10
C GLN A 24 -0.35 -8.90 12.61
N HIS A 25 0.18 -9.83 13.41
CA HIS A 25 0.29 -9.65 14.85
C HIS A 25 1.24 -8.51 15.23
N VAL A 26 2.39 -8.39 14.54
CA VAL A 26 3.34 -7.29 14.73
C VAL A 26 2.69 -5.94 14.41
N VAL A 27 2.00 -5.80 13.26
CA VAL A 27 1.30 -4.56 12.92
C VAL A 27 0.18 -4.27 13.93
N GLY A 28 -0.61 -5.28 14.31
CA GLY A 28 -1.67 -5.15 15.30
C GLY A 28 -1.17 -4.73 16.69
N LYS A 29 0.07 -5.11 17.08
CA LYS A 29 0.71 -4.62 18.30
C LYS A 29 0.89 -3.11 18.25
N TYR A 30 1.37 -2.55 17.14
CA TYR A 30 1.54 -1.11 16.99
C TYR A 30 0.21 -0.37 16.86
N ALA A 31 -0.77 -0.95 16.16
CA ALA A 31 -2.13 -0.42 16.10
C ALA A 31 -2.72 -0.16 17.50
N ARG A 32 -2.56 -1.13 18.41
CA ARG A 32 -2.99 -0.98 19.82
C ARG A 32 -2.19 0.07 20.59
N ARG A 33 -0.86 0.07 20.46
CA ARG A 33 0.02 1.02 21.17
C ARG A 33 -0.22 2.47 20.77
N LEU A 34 -0.62 2.70 19.52
CA LEU A 34 -0.85 4.03 18.95
C LEU A 34 -2.33 4.45 18.99
N HIS A 35 -3.22 3.62 19.55
CA HIS A 35 -4.67 3.84 19.54
C HIS A 35 -5.24 4.05 18.11
N MET A 36 -4.70 3.32 17.13
CA MET A 36 -5.12 3.36 15.72
C MET A 36 -5.83 2.06 15.34
N PRO A 37 -7.13 1.90 15.64
CA PRO A 37 -7.84 0.63 15.46
C PRO A 37 -7.91 0.15 13.99
N ASN A 38 -7.78 1.07 13.03
CA ASN A 38 -7.82 0.77 11.60
C ASN A 38 -6.44 0.48 10.98
N LEU A 39 -5.35 0.56 11.76
CA LEU A 39 -4.01 0.27 11.27
C LEU A 39 -3.84 -1.24 11.03
N SER A 40 -3.60 -1.60 9.77
CA SER A 40 -3.36 -2.97 9.32
C SER A 40 -2.37 -2.99 8.15
N CYS A 41 -1.83 -4.17 7.79
CA CYS A 41 -0.97 -4.29 6.61
C CYS A 41 -1.69 -3.82 5.32
N HIS A 42 -2.99 -4.09 5.21
CA HIS A 42 -3.78 -3.65 4.06
C HIS A 42 -3.97 -2.13 4.07
N ALA A 43 -4.24 -1.53 5.24
CA ALA A 43 -4.32 -0.08 5.38
C ALA A 43 -2.99 0.60 5.02
N LEU A 44 -1.85 0.05 5.46
CA LEU A 44 -0.53 0.54 5.07
C LEU A 44 -0.31 0.48 3.55
N ARG A 45 -0.75 -0.59 2.90
CA ARG A 45 -0.73 -0.69 1.43
C ARG A 45 -1.61 0.38 0.79
N HIS A 46 -2.81 0.63 1.31
CA HIS A 46 -3.68 1.72 0.83
C HIS A 46 -2.99 3.07 0.96
N THR A 47 -2.39 3.38 2.11
CA THR A 47 -1.64 4.62 2.34
C THR A 47 -0.49 4.77 1.37
N CYS A 48 0.31 3.71 1.16
CA CYS A 48 1.43 3.73 0.21
C CYS A 48 0.95 4.06 -1.21
N LEU A 49 -0.05 3.35 -1.72
CA LEU A 49 -0.53 3.53 -3.09
C LEU A 49 -1.26 4.87 -3.26
N HIS A 50 -1.99 5.34 -2.25
CA HIS A 50 -2.59 6.67 -2.24
C HIS A 50 -1.51 7.78 -2.26
N ASN A 51 -0.40 7.61 -1.55
CA ASN A 51 0.71 8.57 -1.60
C ASN A 51 1.36 8.63 -2.99
N LEU A 52 1.43 7.51 -3.72
CA LEU A 52 1.89 7.50 -5.11
C LEU A 52 0.92 8.26 -6.04
N VAL A 53 -0.39 8.11 -5.83
CA VAL A 53 -1.41 8.89 -6.56
C VAL A 53 -1.21 10.39 -6.29
N LYS A 54 -1.04 10.77 -5.01
CA LYS A 54 -0.77 12.17 -4.61
C LYS A 54 0.50 12.75 -5.20
N ALA A 55 1.53 11.91 -5.36
CA ALA A 55 2.78 12.29 -6.01
C ALA A 55 2.67 12.41 -7.54
N GLY A 56 1.49 12.19 -8.12
CA GLY A 56 1.25 12.29 -9.56
C GLY A 56 1.76 11.09 -10.37
N VAL A 57 2.05 9.96 -9.72
CA VAL A 57 2.50 8.75 -10.42
C VAL A 57 1.37 8.19 -11.29
N PRO A 58 1.62 7.84 -12.56
CA PRO A 58 0.59 7.29 -13.44
C PRO A 58 -0.06 6.03 -12.88
N LEU A 59 -1.39 5.92 -13.00
CA LEU A 59 -2.16 4.76 -12.51
C LEU A 59 -1.69 3.41 -13.08
N PRO A 60 -1.28 3.28 -14.36
CA PRO A 60 -0.72 2.02 -14.86
C PRO A 60 0.53 1.59 -14.08
N THR A 61 1.44 2.52 -13.78
CA THR A 61 2.65 2.26 -12.98
C THR A 61 2.30 1.87 -11.54
N ILE A 62 1.33 2.55 -10.93
CA ILE A 62 0.86 2.21 -9.58
C ILE A 62 0.24 0.80 -9.57
N ALA A 63 -0.51 0.43 -10.61
CA ALA A 63 -1.10 -0.90 -10.74
C ALA A 63 -0.02 -1.99 -10.86
N GLU A 64 1.08 -1.74 -11.59
CA GLU A 64 2.23 -2.64 -11.65
C GLU A 64 2.92 -2.79 -10.29
N ILE A 65 3.21 -1.69 -9.60
CA ILE A 65 3.78 -1.71 -8.24
C ILE A 65 2.88 -2.47 -7.27
N ALA A 66 1.57 -2.30 -7.41
CA ALA A 66 0.58 -2.98 -6.62
C ALA A 66 0.46 -4.49 -6.99
N GLY A 67 0.91 -4.91 -8.17
CA GLY A 67 0.62 -6.23 -8.72
C GLY A 67 -0.85 -6.40 -9.11
N HIS A 68 -1.55 -5.31 -9.42
CA HIS A 68 -2.90 -5.30 -9.96
C HIS A 68 -2.84 -5.52 -11.47
N LEU A 69 -2.69 -6.78 -11.89
CA LEU A 69 -2.57 -7.15 -13.30
C LEU A 69 -3.83 -7.91 -13.77
N LYS A 70 -4.14 -7.77 -15.04
CA LYS A 70 -5.10 -8.61 -15.75
C LYS A 70 -4.44 -9.95 -16.12
N ALA A 71 -5.23 -10.88 -16.64
CA ALA A 71 -4.75 -12.21 -17.05
C ALA A 71 -3.71 -12.14 -18.19
N ASP A 72 -3.77 -11.12 -19.03
CA ASP A 72 -2.80 -10.86 -20.11
C ASP A 72 -1.53 -10.14 -19.64
N GLY A 73 -1.38 -9.91 -18.33
CA GLY A 73 -0.24 -9.21 -17.73
C GLY A 73 -0.33 -7.68 -17.81
N THR A 74 -1.37 -7.11 -18.44
CA THR A 74 -1.52 -5.65 -18.51
C THR A 74 -2.07 -5.07 -17.20
N PRO A 75 -1.78 -3.79 -16.89
CA PRO A 75 -2.29 -3.12 -15.69
C PRO A 75 -3.82 -3.14 -15.57
N ASN A 76 -4.31 -3.51 -14.38
CA ASN A 76 -5.71 -3.43 -13.99
C ASN A 76 -5.98 -2.10 -13.25
N ILE A 77 -6.41 -1.10 -14.02
CA ILE A 77 -6.70 0.24 -13.51
C ILE A 77 -7.92 0.23 -12.58
N ASP A 78 -8.96 -0.55 -12.88
CA ASP A 78 -10.19 -0.61 -12.08
C ASP A 78 -9.93 -1.03 -10.63
N MET A 79 -9.04 -2.01 -10.41
CA MET A 79 -8.60 -2.39 -9.07
C MET A 79 -7.84 -1.28 -8.33
N THR A 80 -7.14 -0.44 -9.08
CA THR A 80 -6.26 0.64 -8.59
C THR A 80 -7.05 1.92 -8.29
N LEU A 81 -8.21 2.13 -8.93
CA LEU A 81 -9.11 3.25 -8.63
C LEU A 81 -9.50 3.34 -7.15
N ARG A 82 -9.45 2.23 -6.40
CA ARG A 82 -9.74 2.19 -4.95
C ARG A 82 -8.82 3.10 -4.12
N TYR A 83 -7.65 3.49 -4.63
CA TYR A 83 -6.69 4.36 -3.95
C TYR A 83 -6.87 5.85 -4.28
N ILE A 84 -7.78 6.18 -5.21
CA ILE A 84 -7.90 7.52 -5.77
C ILE A 84 -8.95 8.36 -5.04
N LYS A 85 -9.81 7.79 -4.18
CA LYS A 85 -10.89 8.52 -3.52
C LYS A 85 -10.39 9.85 -2.92
N PRO A 86 -10.61 10.99 -3.61
CA PRO A 86 -10.13 12.25 -3.14
C PRO A 86 -11.07 12.70 -2.03
N GLY A 87 -10.53 13.27 -0.96
CA GLY A 87 -11.33 14.02 -0.01
C GLY A 87 -12.05 15.18 -0.72
N GLU A 88 -13.11 15.73 -0.11
CA GLU A 88 -13.79 16.91 -0.67
C GLU A 88 -12.83 18.09 -0.86
N GLU A 89 -11.84 18.23 0.02
CA GLU A 89 -10.75 19.22 -0.07
C GLU A 89 -9.86 19.02 -1.30
N GLU A 90 -9.51 17.78 -1.64
CA GLU A 90 -8.70 17.48 -2.83
C GLU A 90 -9.45 17.77 -4.13
N LYS A 91 -10.77 17.51 -4.15
CA LYS A 91 -11.61 17.87 -5.29
C LYS A 91 -11.69 19.38 -5.47
N ALA A 92 -11.81 20.14 -4.38
CA ALA A 92 -11.83 21.59 -4.41
C ALA A 92 -10.51 22.16 -4.96
N ASN A 93 -9.37 21.71 -4.42
CA ASN A 93 -8.04 22.13 -4.88
C ASN A 93 -7.80 21.80 -6.36
N ALA A 94 -8.31 20.66 -6.85
CA ALA A 94 -8.19 20.30 -8.25
C ALA A 94 -8.98 21.25 -9.19
N MET A 95 -10.14 21.74 -8.73
CA MET A 95 -10.94 22.73 -9.49
C MET A 95 -10.27 24.11 -9.53
N GLU A 96 -9.52 24.47 -8.48
CA GLU A 96 -8.77 25.73 -8.46
C GLU A 96 -7.60 25.75 -9.46
N LEU A 97 -7.09 24.59 -9.88
CA LEU A 97 -6.02 24.52 -10.89
C LEU A 97 -6.48 24.96 -12.29
N ILE A 98 -7.79 24.86 -12.57
CA ILE A 98 -8.38 25.21 -13.89
C ILE A 98 -9.16 26.52 -13.84
N SER A 99 -9.33 27.15 -12.67
CA SER A 99 -10.11 28.39 -12.51
C SER A 99 -9.34 29.68 -12.85
N TRP A 100 -8.12 29.56 -13.36
CA TRP A 100 -7.25 30.69 -13.72
C TRP A 100 -7.10 30.91 -15.23
N ASP A 101 -8.01 30.35 -16.03
CA ASP A 101 -8.19 30.65 -17.46
C ASP A 101 -9.48 31.46 -17.71
#